data_AF-A0A524HS31-F1
#
_entry.id   AF-A0A524HS31-F1
#
_cell.length_a   1.000
_cell.length_b   1.000
_cell.length_c   1.000
_cell.angle_alpha   90.00
_cell.angle_beta   90.00
_cell.angle_gamma   90.00
#
_symmetry.space_group_name_H-M   'P 1'
#
loop_
_entity.id
_entity.type
_entity.pdbx_description
1 polymer ?
#
loop_
_entity_poly.entity_id
_entity_poly.type
_entity_poly.pdbx_seq_one_letter_code
_entity_poly.pdbx_strand_id
1 'polypeptide(L)'
;MRHVRRKSIAIVAVFLAALWTTMCIRGVSRPLPAGISFSGAEHRGVPVEFLVDLTYQRDSGQVVEQTIFDRVFQLIDRAERFILIDMFLFNSEHGGDREYLPLAERLSERLIAKKRASPDVQITFITDEINTFYGAYTSPEIRSLRDNGITVVVTDPT
;
A
#
# COMPACT_ATOMS: atom_id res chain seq x y z
N MET A 1 33.15 -17.84 -42.78
CA MET A 1 32.48 -18.09 -41.47
C MET A 1 32.32 -16.85 -40.59
N ARG A 2 33.35 -16.00 -40.38
CA ARG A 2 33.30 -14.82 -39.48
C ARG A 2 32.27 -13.74 -39.89
N HIS A 3 32.07 -13.52 -41.19
CA HIS A 3 31.06 -12.58 -41.72
C HIS A 3 29.61 -13.05 -41.55
N VAL A 4 29.33 -14.35 -41.73
CA VAL A 4 28.00 -14.93 -41.53
C VAL A 4 27.59 -14.79 -40.05
N ARG A 5 28.53 -15.06 -39.13
CA ARG A 5 28.32 -14.93 -37.69
C ARG A 5 28.08 -13.47 -37.24
N ARG A 6 28.74 -12.47 -37.84
CA ARG A 6 28.44 -11.04 -37.60
C ARG A 6 27.04 -10.64 -38.10
N LYS A 7 26.62 -11.12 -39.27
CA LYS A 7 25.27 -10.87 -39.81
C LYS A 7 24.19 -11.50 -38.93
N SER A 8 24.38 -12.74 -38.47
CA SER A 8 23.45 -13.40 -37.55
C SER A 8 23.33 -12.67 -36.21
N ILE A 9 24.45 -12.20 -35.63
CA ILE A 9 24.44 -11.40 -34.40
C ILE A 9 23.68 -10.07 -34.60
N ALA A 10 23.91 -9.39 -35.73
CA ALA A 10 23.20 -8.16 -36.06
C ALA A 10 21.69 -8.37 -36.21
N ILE A 11 21.26 -9.47 -36.85
CA ILE A 11 19.84 -9.84 -36.98
C ILE A 11 19.21 -10.09 -35.61
N VAL A 12 19.88 -10.84 -34.73
CA VAL A 12 19.39 -11.10 -33.37
C VAL A 12 19.30 -9.80 -32.57
N ALA A 13 20.30 -8.92 -32.66
CA ALA A 13 20.29 -7.63 -31.97
C ALA A 13 19.14 -6.73 -32.44
N VAL A 14 18.90 -6.65 -33.75
CA VAL A 14 17.77 -5.90 -34.33
C VAL A 14 16.43 -6.49 -33.89
N PHE A 15 16.30 -7.82 -33.86
CA PHE A 15 15.09 -8.47 -33.36
C PHE A 15 14.83 -8.16 -31.89
N LEU A 16 15.84 -8.26 -31.02
CA LEU A 16 15.72 -7.92 -29.60
C LEU A 16 15.37 -6.44 -29.40
N ALA A 17 15.99 -5.55 -30.19
CA ALA A 17 15.66 -4.13 -30.16
C ALA A 17 14.21 -3.87 -30.58
N ALA A 18 13.75 -4.49 -31.67
CA ALA A 18 12.37 -4.37 -32.13
C ALA A 18 11.35 -4.93 -31.11
N LEU A 19 11.67 -6.07 -30.48
CA LEU A 19 10.86 -6.64 -29.41
C LEU A 19 10.77 -5.69 -28.21
N TRP A 20 11.92 -5.17 -27.75
CA TRP A 20 11.99 -4.21 -26.65
C TRP A 20 11.20 -2.93 -26.97
N THR A 21 11.39 -2.34 -28.15
CA THR A 21 10.64 -1.17 -28.60
C THR A 21 9.13 -1.45 -28.64
N THR A 22 8.71 -2.62 -29.12
CA THR A 22 7.30 -3.01 -29.15
C THR A 22 6.73 -3.13 -27.73
N MET A 23 7.49 -3.69 -26.78
CA MET A 23 7.10 -3.76 -25.37
C MET A 23 6.98 -2.36 -24.74
N CYS A 24 7.92 -1.45 -25.02
CA CYS A 24 7.86 -0.07 -24.56
C CYS A 24 6.64 0.68 -25.13
N ILE A 25 6.40 0.59 -26.44
CA ILE A 25 5.24 1.21 -27.09
C ILE A 25 3.97 0.69 -26.45
N ARG A 26 3.82 -0.64 -26.32
CA ARG A 26 2.66 -1.26 -25.68
C ARG A 26 2.51 -0.84 -24.22
N GLY A 27 3.60 -0.70 -23.47
CA GLY A 27 3.57 -0.27 -22.07
C GLY A 27 3.05 1.15 -21.89
N VAL A 28 3.50 2.08 -22.74
CA VAL A 28 3.10 3.51 -22.67
C VAL A 28 1.73 3.75 -23.31
N SER A 29 1.32 2.94 -24.30
CA SER A 29 0.06 3.11 -25.00
C SER A 29 -1.12 2.37 -24.36
N ARG A 30 -0.94 1.70 -23.21
CA ARG A 30 -2.06 1.06 -22.50
C ARG A 30 -3.02 2.16 -22.03
N PRO A 31 -4.29 2.15 -22.48
CA PRO A 31 -5.26 3.07 -21.93
C PRO A 31 -5.46 2.76 -20.44
N LEU A 32 -5.58 3.81 -19.65
CA LEU A 32 -5.97 3.68 -18.25
C LEU A 32 -7.40 3.10 -18.19
N PRO A 33 -7.72 2.23 -17.21
CA PRO A 33 -9.09 1.80 -16.96
C PRO A 33 -10.06 2.99 -16.88
N ALA A 34 -11.26 2.81 -17.42
CA ALA A 34 -12.27 3.86 -17.37
C ALA A 34 -12.61 4.21 -15.91
N GLY A 35 -12.75 5.50 -15.61
CA GLY A 35 -13.17 5.97 -14.29
C GLY A 35 -12.06 6.28 -13.28
N ILE A 36 -10.78 6.00 -13.58
CA ILE A 36 -9.68 6.35 -12.65
C ILE A 36 -9.26 7.83 -12.73
N SER A 37 -9.46 8.46 -13.88
CA SER A 37 -9.27 9.90 -14.06
C SER A 37 -10.63 10.57 -13.95
N PHE A 38 -10.95 11.02 -12.73
CA PHE A 38 -12.22 11.65 -12.41
C PHE A 38 -11.98 13.09 -11.92
N SER A 39 -12.69 14.03 -12.52
CA SER A 39 -12.74 15.42 -12.06
C SER A 39 -14.13 15.68 -11.49
N GLY A 40 -14.21 15.78 -10.16
CA GLY A 40 -15.44 16.10 -9.44
C GLY A 40 -15.73 17.60 -9.39
N ALA A 41 -16.91 17.96 -8.87
CA ALA A 41 -17.26 19.35 -8.62
C ALA A 41 -16.41 19.94 -7.48
N GLU A 42 -16.22 21.27 -7.49
CA GLU A 42 -15.62 21.96 -6.34
C GLU A 42 -16.53 21.87 -5.11
N HIS A 43 -15.97 21.41 -3.99
CA HIS A 43 -16.64 21.41 -2.69
C HIS A 43 -16.03 22.49 -1.80
N ARG A 44 -16.77 23.55 -1.49
CA ARG A 44 -16.32 24.66 -0.64
C ARG A 44 -16.86 24.52 0.79
N GLY A 45 -16.10 25.02 1.77
CA GLY A 45 -16.55 25.12 3.16
C GLY A 45 -16.35 23.87 4.02
N VAL A 46 -15.54 22.90 3.58
CA VAL A 46 -15.15 21.75 4.41
C VAL A 46 -13.98 22.18 5.30
N PRO A 47 -14.09 22.10 6.64
CA PRO A 47 -12.95 22.32 7.52
C PRO A 47 -11.89 21.25 7.26
N VAL A 48 -10.67 21.68 6.96
CA VAL A 48 -9.52 20.80 6.71
C VAL A 48 -8.58 20.87 7.91
N GLU A 49 -8.20 19.70 8.42
CA GLU A 49 -7.18 19.54 9.45
C GLU A 49 -5.91 19.01 8.80
N PHE A 50 -4.77 19.68 9.04
CA PHE A 50 -3.47 19.22 8.55
C PHE A 50 -2.79 18.35 9.60
N LEU A 51 -2.47 17.11 9.24
CA LEU A 51 -1.81 16.14 10.11
C LEU A 51 -0.39 15.90 9.60
N VAL A 52 0.58 15.88 10.51
CA VAL A 52 1.99 15.70 10.17
C VAL A 52 2.70 14.89 11.26
N ASP A 53 3.58 14.00 10.81
CA ASP A 53 4.53 13.30 11.67
C ASP A 53 5.91 13.93 11.50
N LEU A 54 6.66 14.10 12.58
CA LEU A 54 8.00 14.69 12.57
C LEU A 54 9.00 13.73 13.18
N THR A 55 10.14 13.52 12.51
CA THR A 55 11.27 12.77 13.06
C THR A 55 12.54 13.58 12.86
N TYR A 56 13.22 13.94 13.94
CA TYR A 56 14.38 14.82 13.90
C TYR A 56 15.35 14.53 15.07
N GLN A 57 16.56 15.09 15.01
CA GLN A 57 17.56 14.94 16.07
C GLN A 57 17.56 16.17 16.98
N ARG A 58 17.69 15.96 18.29
CA ARG A 58 18.00 16.97 19.30
C ARG A 58 19.23 16.54 20.09
N ASP A 59 19.77 17.42 20.93
CA ASP A 59 20.92 17.12 21.81
C ASP A 59 20.68 15.91 22.74
N SER A 60 19.41 15.61 23.04
CA SER A 60 18.96 14.46 23.84
C SER A 60 18.75 13.17 23.03
N GLY A 61 18.95 13.21 21.70
CA GLY A 61 18.74 12.09 20.79
C GLY A 61 17.61 12.32 19.78
N GLN A 62 17.15 11.24 19.16
CA GLN A 62 16.10 11.28 18.16
C GLN A 62 14.74 11.58 18.82
N VAL A 63 14.00 12.51 18.24
CA VAL A 63 12.62 12.84 18.60
C VAL A 63 11.70 12.38 17.48
N VAL A 64 10.61 11.70 17.86
CA VAL A 64 9.55 11.22 16.96
C VAL A 64 8.22 11.76 17.48
N GLU A 65 7.54 12.57 16.66
CA GLU A 65 6.22 13.12 16.92
C GLU A 65 5.23 12.43 15.96
N GLN A 66 4.32 11.63 16.51
CA GLN A 66 3.40 10.80 15.74
C GLN A 66 1.97 11.31 15.90
N THR A 67 1.40 11.91 14.85
CA THR A 67 0.06 12.53 14.87
C THR A 67 -0.92 11.76 13.98
N ILE A 68 -0.46 11.27 12.83
CA ILE A 68 -1.33 10.65 11.81
C ILE A 68 -1.99 9.39 12.37
N PHE A 69 -1.21 8.47 12.92
CA PHE A 69 -1.74 7.21 13.46
C PHE A 69 -2.55 7.42 14.73
N ASP A 70 -2.20 8.39 15.56
CA ASP A 70 -3.02 8.77 16.72
C ASP A 70 -4.41 9.23 16.27
N ARG A 71 -4.49 10.01 15.19
CA ARG A 71 -5.75 10.41 14.58
C ARG A 71 -6.51 9.21 13.98
N VAL A 72 -5.82 8.30 13.29
CA VAL A 72 -6.42 7.06 12.77
C VAL A 72 -7.03 6.23 13.89
N PHE A 73 -6.33 6.03 15.01
CA PHE A 73 -6.86 5.27 16.15
C PHE A 73 -8.08 5.94 16.76
N GLN A 74 -8.09 7.27 16.90
CA GLN A 74 -9.28 8.00 17.35
C GLN A 74 -10.48 7.81 16.42
N LEU A 75 -10.27 7.78 15.09
CA LEU A 75 -11.35 7.54 14.12
C LEU A 75 -11.89 6.10 14.23
N ILE A 76 -11.02 5.11 14.41
CA ILE A 76 -11.42 3.71 14.64
C ILE A 76 -12.28 3.60 15.90
N ASP A 77 -11.87 4.25 16.98
CA ASP A 77 -12.57 4.19 18.27
C ASP A 77 -13.99 4.76 18.17
N ARG A 78 -14.13 5.89 17.48
CA ARG A 78 -15.38 6.63 17.30
C ARG A 78 -16.29 6.05 16.22
N ALA A 79 -15.82 5.15 15.36
CA ALA A 79 -16.62 4.61 14.26
C ALA A 79 -17.79 3.77 14.81
N GLU A 80 -19.03 4.05 14.39
CA GLU A 80 -20.21 3.34 14.91
C GLU A 80 -20.75 2.27 13.95
N ARG A 81 -20.61 2.49 12.63
CA ARG A 81 -21.27 1.66 11.61
C ARG A 81 -20.30 0.90 10.72
N PHE A 82 -19.31 1.60 10.15
CA PHE A 82 -18.34 0.98 9.27
C PHE A 82 -16.97 1.67 9.36
N ILE A 83 -15.94 0.91 9.00
CA ILE A 83 -14.56 1.35 8.81
C ILE A 83 -14.12 0.82 7.45
N LEU A 84 -13.72 1.74 6.56
CA LEU A 84 -13.03 1.42 5.32
C LEU A 84 -11.63 2.02 5.42
N ILE A 85 -10.62 1.17 5.30
CA ILE A 85 -9.22 1.58 5.40
C ILE A 85 -8.45 0.99 4.23
N ASP A 86 -7.64 1.82 3.58
CA ASP A 86 -6.80 1.43 2.45
C ASP A 86 -5.34 1.69 2.82
N MET A 87 -4.52 0.63 2.80
CA MET A 87 -3.12 0.67 3.14
C MET A 87 -2.29 0.01 2.04
N PHE A 88 -1.61 0.85 1.25
CA PHE A 88 -0.66 0.40 0.23
C PHE A 88 0.46 -0.47 0.83
N LEU A 89 1.10 0.02 1.91
CA LEU A 89 2.16 -0.70 2.61
C LEU A 89 1.73 -1.00 4.05
N PHE A 90 1.68 -2.28 4.39
CA PHE A 90 1.21 -2.80 5.67
C PHE A 90 1.92 -4.11 6.03
N ASN A 91 3.07 -3.99 6.68
CA ASN A 91 3.83 -5.10 7.23
C ASN A 91 4.80 -4.58 8.30
N SER A 92 5.40 -5.51 9.05
CA SER A 92 6.37 -5.22 10.10
C SER A 92 7.83 -5.34 9.62
N GLU A 93 8.04 -5.52 8.31
CA GLU A 93 9.37 -5.71 7.72
C GLU A 93 10.14 -4.39 7.69
N HIS A 94 11.35 -4.40 8.22
CA HIS A 94 12.26 -3.25 8.17
C HIS A 94 13.71 -3.73 8.11
N GLY A 95 14.57 -2.94 7.45
CA GLY A 95 15.99 -3.22 7.34
C GLY A 95 16.82 -2.51 8.42
N GLY A 96 17.85 -3.19 8.91
CA GLY A 96 18.84 -2.66 9.85
C GLY A 96 18.42 -2.76 11.32
N ASP A 97 19.29 -2.31 12.21
CA ASP A 97 19.13 -2.45 13.67
C ASP A 97 18.31 -1.31 14.31
N ARG A 98 17.62 -0.50 13.50
CA ARG A 98 16.82 0.62 14.01
C ARG A 98 15.45 0.11 14.43
N GLU A 99 15.07 0.41 15.67
CA GLU A 99 13.70 0.20 16.16
C GLU A 99 12.75 1.24 15.55
N TYR A 100 11.63 0.77 15.02
CA TYR A 100 10.54 1.60 14.52
C TYR A 100 9.28 1.38 15.35
N LEU A 101 8.36 2.34 15.31
CA LEU A 101 7.04 2.16 15.91
C LEU A 101 6.31 0.99 15.19
N PRO A 102 5.73 0.02 15.93
CA PRO A 102 5.07 -1.14 15.34
C PRO A 102 3.66 -0.79 14.85
N LEU A 103 3.57 0.08 13.83
CA LEU A 103 2.31 0.66 13.38
C LEU A 103 1.35 -0.38 12.78
N ALA A 104 1.87 -1.39 12.07
CA ALA A 104 1.07 -2.45 11.47
C ALA A 104 0.40 -3.34 12.54
N GLU A 105 1.17 -3.74 13.56
CA GLU A 105 0.67 -4.47 14.72
C GLU A 105 -0.38 -3.65 15.48
N ARG A 106 -0.04 -2.41 15.88
CA ARG A 106 -0.95 -1.52 16.63
C ARG A 106 -2.26 -1.27 15.90
N LEU A 107 -2.21 -1.06 14.59
CA LEU A 107 -3.41 -0.88 13.77
C LEU A 107 -4.26 -2.16 13.73
N SER A 108 -3.64 -3.32 13.57
CA SER A 108 -4.33 -4.62 13.60
C SER A 108 -5.06 -4.82 14.92
N GLU A 109 -4.34 -4.64 16.03
CA GLU A 109 -4.88 -4.79 17.37
C GLU A 109 -6.05 -3.83 17.63
N ARG A 110 -5.94 -2.57 17.20
CA ARG A 110 -7.01 -1.58 17.38
C ARG A 110 -8.26 -1.95 16.60
N LEU A 111 -8.12 -2.38 15.35
CA LEU A 111 -9.24 -2.82 14.52
C LEU A 111 -9.92 -4.07 15.09
N ILE A 112 -9.12 -5.04 15.56
CA ILE A 112 -9.63 -6.27 16.19
C ILE A 112 -10.36 -5.95 17.50
N ALA A 113 -9.78 -5.09 18.33
CA ALA A 113 -10.43 -4.62 19.56
C ALA A 113 -11.76 -3.93 19.26
N LYS A 114 -11.81 -3.09 18.22
CA LYS A 114 -13.05 -2.44 17.77
C LYS A 114 -14.09 -3.46 17.30
N LYS A 115 -13.70 -4.45 16.50
CA LYS A 115 -14.60 -5.52 16.03
C LYS A 115 -15.17 -6.34 17.18
N ARG A 116 -14.36 -6.64 18.20
CA ARG A 116 -14.81 -7.36 19.41
C ARG A 116 -15.76 -6.53 20.27
N ALA A 117 -15.46 -5.25 20.46
CA ALA A 117 -16.28 -4.34 21.27
C ALA A 117 -17.61 -3.97 20.58
N SER A 118 -17.64 -4.00 19.25
CA SER A 118 -18.82 -3.66 18.46
C SER A 118 -18.99 -4.67 17.30
N PRO A 119 -19.53 -5.88 17.55
CA PRO A 119 -19.60 -6.94 16.55
C PRO A 119 -20.31 -6.56 15.25
N ASP A 120 -21.27 -5.65 15.31
CA ASP A 120 -22.06 -5.17 14.16
C ASP A 120 -21.31 -4.16 13.27
N VAL A 121 -20.18 -3.60 13.74
CA VAL A 121 -19.39 -2.68 12.92
C VAL A 121 -18.80 -3.43 11.72
N GLN A 122 -18.99 -2.89 10.53
CA GLN A 122 -18.41 -3.45 9.31
C GLN A 122 -16.99 -2.92 9.14
N ILE A 123 -16.01 -3.81 9.03
CA ILE A 123 -14.61 -3.41 8.81
C ILE A 123 -14.12 -4.04 7.52
N THR A 124 -13.74 -3.20 6.56
CA THR A 124 -13.09 -3.59 5.32
C THR A 124 -11.71 -2.96 5.26
N PHE A 125 -10.70 -3.82 5.14
CA PHE A 125 -9.30 -3.46 5.02
C PHE A 125 -8.82 -3.76 3.60
N ILE A 126 -8.51 -2.73 2.85
CA ILE A 126 -7.96 -2.80 1.49
C ILE A 126 -6.44 -2.70 1.59
N THR A 127 -5.74 -3.56 0.85
CA THR A 127 -4.27 -3.54 0.80
C THR A 127 -3.76 -4.06 -0.54
N ASP A 128 -2.46 -3.95 -0.77
CA ASP A 128 -1.81 -4.32 -2.04
C ASP A 128 -1.09 -5.68 -1.94
N GLU A 129 -0.87 -6.34 -3.09
CA GLU A 129 -0.20 -7.64 -3.20
C GLU A 129 1.22 -7.61 -2.63
N ILE A 130 1.85 -6.43 -2.56
CA ILE A 130 3.16 -6.25 -1.93
C ILE A 130 3.20 -6.77 -0.47
N ASN A 131 2.09 -6.68 0.27
CA ASN A 131 2.00 -7.15 1.67
C ASN A 131 1.83 -8.67 1.81
N THR A 132 1.67 -9.35 0.67
CA THR A 132 1.78 -10.81 0.56
C THR A 132 3.02 -11.24 -0.22
N PHE A 133 3.87 -10.28 -0.57
CA PHE A 133 4.96 -10.46 -1.53
C PHE A 133 4.50 -11.22 -2.77
N TYR A 134 3.40 -10.76 -3.37
CA TYR A 134 2.77 -11.36 -4.54
C TYR A 134 2.41 -12.85 -4.33
N GLY A 135 1.87 -13.17 -3.15
CA GLY A 135 1.46 -14.52 -2.77
C GLY A 135 2.56 -15.42 -2.19
N ALA A 136 3.80 -14.95 -2.04
CA ALA A 136 4.86 -15.75 -1.44
C ALA A 136 4.67 -15.99 0.06
N TYR A 137 4.07 -15.04 0.79
CA TYR A 137 3.68 -15.21 2.18
C TYR A 137 2.45 -14.35 2.52
N THR A 138 1.94 -14.44 3.75
CA THR A 138 0.92 -13.52 4.27
C THR A 138 1.41 -12.99 5.59
N SER A 139 1.45 -11.66 5.74
CA SER A 139 1.89 -11.05 6.99
C SER A 139 1.03 -11.53 8.17
N PRO A 140 1.63 -11.72 9.38
CA PRO A 140 0.88 -12.09 10.58
C PRO A 140 -0.30 -11.17 10.85
N GLU A 141 -0.15 -9.88 10.56
CA GLU A 141 -1.15 -8.83 10.73
C GLU A 141 -2.38 -9.08 9.83
N ILE A 142 -2.16 -9.34 8.54
CA ILE A 142 -3.27 -9.64 7.60
C ILE A 142 -4.03 -10.89 8.01
N ARG A 143 -3.30 -11.94 8.45
CA ARG A 143 -3.93 -13.17 8.94
C ARG A 143 -4.77 -12.90 10.18
N SER A 144 -4.22 -12.17 11.15
CA SER A 144 -4.91 -11.80 12.38
C SER A 144 -6.20 -11.01 12.12
N LEU A 145 -6.18 -10.07 11.18
CA LEU A 145 -7.39 -9.35 10.76
C LEU A 145 -8.47 -10.32 10.24
N ARG A 146 -8.11 -11.21 9.30
CA ARG A 146 -9.05 -12.20 8.73
C ARG A 146 -9.62 -13.14 9.79
N ASP A 147 -8.76 -13.66 10.67
CA ASP A 147 -9.13 -14.60 11.73
C ASP A 147 -10.10 -13.99 12.75
N ASN A 148 -10.14 -12.66 12.86
CA ASN A 148 -11.06 -11.93 13.73
C ASN A 148 -12.29 -11.35 12.98
N GLY A 149 -12.58 -11.86 11.79
CA GLY A 149 -13.80 -11.51 11.05
C GLY A 149 -13.78 -10.12 10.42
N ILE A 150 -12.59 -9.57 10.14
CA ILE A 150 -12.41 -8.36 9.36
C ILE A 150 -12.24 -8.75 7.89
N THR A 151 -12.98 -8.08 7.00
CA THR A 151 -12.88 -8.33 5.56
C THR A 151 -11.58 -7.73 5.06
N VAL A 152 -10.67 -8.55 4.52
CA VAL A 152 -9.43 -8.08 3.90
C VAL A 152 -9.50 -8.28 2.39
N VAL A 153 -9.44 -7.18 1.65
CA VAL A 153 -9.43 -7.13 0.19
C VAL A 153 -8.01 -6.82 -0.26
N VAL A 154 -7.46 -7.68 -1.12
CA VAL A 154 -6.18 -7.41 -1.79
C VAL A 154 -6.52 -6.84 -3.17
N THR A 155 -5.96 -5.67 -3.49
CA THR A 155 -6.19 -4.99 -4.77
C THR A 155 -5.62 -5.82 -5.91
N ASP A 156 -6.43 -5.98 -6.96
CA ASP A 156 -6.02 -6.61 -8.21
C ASP A 156 -5.52 -5.52 -9.18
N PRO A 157 -4.23 -5.53 -9.56
CA PRO A 157 -3.67 -4.54 -10.50
C PRO A 157 -3.92 -4.89 -11.99
N THR A 158 -4.66 -5.97 -12.30
CA THR A 158 -4.81 -6.50 -13.68
C THR A 158 -5.98 -5.96 -14.49
#